data_AF-A0A353M199-F1
#
_entry.id   AF-A0A353M199-F1
#
_cell.length_a   1.000
_cell.length_b   1.000
_cell.length_c   1.000
_cell.angle_alpha   90.00
_cell.angle_beta   90.00
_cell.angle_gamma   90.00
#
_symmetry.space_group_name_H-M   'P 1'
#
loop_
_entity.id
_entity.type
_entity.pdbx_description
1 polymer ?
#
loop_
_entity_poly.entity_id
_entity_poly.type
_entity_poly.pdbx_seq_one_letter_code
_entity_poly.pdbx_strand_id
1 'polypeptide(L)'
;MLVFFRDGFYKDLIVLLVLTVIVGAVFSQGIAWAIDTYFGDTLDGMIGEYGEYDLILHIRDEAKEAALRELERIGEQSFPGYKLNQTLTIAGQANFFFGLPETYRTREVLESITS
;
A
#
# COMPACT_ATOMS: atom_id res chain seq x y z
N MET A 1 -35.12 10.57 -39.70
CA MET A 1 -34.29 10.15 -38.54
C MET A 1 -34.25 8.62 -38.32
N LEU A 2 -35.21 7.85 -38.84
CA LEU A 2 -35.26 6.37 -38.71
C LEU A 2 -34.65 5.58 -39.90
N VAL A 3 -33.89 6.23 -40.80
CA VAL A 3 -33.26 5.55 -41.96
C VAL A 3 -31.98 4.82 -41.56
N PHE A 4 -31.36 5.17 -40.42
CA PHE A 4 -30.16 4.51 -39.91
C PHE A 4 -30.38 3.05 -39.50
N PHE A 5 -31.61 2.60 -39.26
CA PHE A 5 -31.89 1.24 -38.78
C PHE A 5 -32.00 0.17 -39.88
N ARG A 6 -31.87 0.52 -41.16
CA ARG A 6 -32.23 -0.39 -42.27
C ARG A 6 -31.04 -1.11 -42.95
N ASP A 7 -29.82 -0.59 -42.84
CA ASP A 7 -28.66 -1.08 -43.62
C ASP A 7 -27.57 -1.78 -42.79
N GLY A 8 -27.92 -2.37 -41.63
CA GLY A 8 -26.95 -3.11 -40.80
C GLY A 8 -26.13 -2.24 -39.83
N PHE A 9 -26.33 -0.92 -39.83
CA PHE A 9 -25.68 0.02 -38.91
C PHE A 9 -25.86 -0.35 -37.43
N TYR A 10 -27.01 -0.89 -37.02
CA TYR A 10 -27.22 -1.35 -35.64
C TYR A 10 -26.33 -2.56 -35.28
N LYS A 11 -26.09 -3.47 -36.25
CA LYS A 11 -25.17 -4.60 -36.09
C LYS A 11 -23.74 -4.09 -35.99
N ASP A 12 -23.34 -3.12 -36.81
CA ASP A 12 -22.02 -2.50 -36.75
C ASP A 12 -21.81 -1.74 -35.44
N LEU A 13 -22.83 -1.05 -34.94
CA LEU A 13 -22.81 -0.38 -33.65
C LEU A 13 -22.64 -1.36 -32.48
N ILE A 14 -23.37 -2.49 -32.50
CA ILE A 14 -23.20 -3.56 -31.51
C ILE A 14 -21.78 -4.14 -31.59
N VAL A 15 -21.31 -4.46 -32.80
CA VAL A 15 -19.97 -5.01 -33.00
C VAL A 15 -18.92 -4.05 -32.49
N LEU A 16 -19.04 -2.76 -32.81
CA LEU A 16 -18.13 -1.72 -32.32
C LEU A 16 -18.14 -1.63 -30.80
N LEU A 17 -19.32 -1.64 -30.17
CA LEU A 17 -19.47 -1.58 -28.72
C LEU A 17 -18.85 -2.81 -28.04
N VAL A 18 -19.11 -4.00 -28.58
CA VAL A 18 -18.52 -5.24 -28.05
C VAL A 18 -17.00 -5.21 -28.22
N LEU A 19 -16.51 -4.79 -29.38
CA LEU A 19 -15.08 -4.71 -29.66
C LEU A 19 -14.37 -3.72 -28.73
N THR A 20 -14.95 -2.54 -28.50
CA THR A 20 -14.36 -1.54 -27.60
C THR A 20 -14.36 -1.99 -26.16
N VAL A 21 -15.42 -2.65 -25.69
CA VAL A 21 -15.46 -3.24 -24.34
C VAL A 21 -14.39 -4.32 -24.19
N ILE A 22 -14.23 -5.21 -25.17
CA ILE A 22 -13.21 -6.26 -25.13
C ILE A 22 -11.81 -5.66 -25.12
N VAL A 23 -11.52 -4.72 -26.03
CA VAL A 23 -10.21 -4.06 -26.10
C VAL A 23 -9.92 -3.31 -24.81
N GLY A 24 -10.90 -2.56 -24.27
CA GLY A 24 -10.78 -1.87 -23.00
C GLY A 24 -10.50 -2.82 -21.84
N ALA A 25 -11.24 -3.93 -21.76
CA ALA A 25 -11.06 -4.92 -20.70
C ALA A 25 -9.67 -5.58 -20.75
N VAL A 26 -9.23 -6.02 -21.94
CA VAL A 26 -7.89 -6.62 -22.12
C VAL A 26 -6.80 -5.60 -21.82
N PHE A 27 -6.96 -4.35 -22.24
CA PHE A 27 -6.01 -3.28 -21.97
C PHE A 27 -5.92 -2.97 -20.47
N SER A 28 -7.06 -2.81 -19.79
CA SER A 28 -7.11 -2.60 -18.35
C SER A 28 -6.52 -3.77 -17.57
N GLN A 29 -6.79 -5.01 -17.99
CA GLN A 29 -6.20 -6.20 -17.39
C GLN A 29 -4.67 -6.21 -17.56
N GLY A 30 -4.16 -5.81 -18.72
CA GLY A 30 -2.72 -5.67 -18.96
C GLY A 30 -2.06 -4.62 -18.04
N ILE A 31 -2.72 -3.49 -17.82
CA ILE A 31 -2.25 -2.46 -16.87
C ILE A 31 -2.25 -3.00 -15.44
N ALA A 32 -3.34 -3.67 -15.02
CA ALA A 32 -3.42 -4.25 -13.69
C ALA A 32 -2.29 -5.28 -13.45
N TRP A 33 -2.07 -6.17 -14.41
CA TRP A 33 -0.97 -7.15 -14.33
C TRP A 33 0.41 -6.47 -14.25
N ALA A 34 0.62 -5.39 -14.99
CA ALA A 34 1.87 -4.62 -14.94
C ALA A 34 2.07 -3.95 -13.59
N ILE A 35 1.01 -3.40 -12.98
CA ILE A 35 1.05 -2.80 -11.65
C ILE A 35 1.33 -3.88 -10.61
N ASP A 36 0.60 -4.99 -10.61
CA ASP A 36 0.79 -6.08 -9.66
C ASP A 36 2.19 -6.67 -9.75
N THR A 37 2.75 -6.81 -10.96
CA THR A 37 4.10 -7.33 -11.18
C THR A 37 5.19 -6.34 -10.77
N TYR A 38 4.99 -5.04 -11.02
CA TYR A 38 6.00 -4.02 -10.71
C TYR A 38 5.96 -3.57 -9.25
N PHE A 39 4.76 -3.57 -8.63
CA PHE A 39 4.54 -3.03 -7.30
C PHE A 39 4.07 -4.04 -6.27
N GLY A 40 3.57 -5.23 -6.62
CA GLY A 40 3.01 -6.20 -5.66
C GLY A 40 4.01 -6.58 -4.57
N ASP A 41 5.13 -7.18 -4.95
CA ASP A 41 6.17 -7.61 -3.99
C ASP A 41 6.85 -6.42 -3.28
N THR A 42 6.88 -5.26 -3.94
CA THR A 42 7.51 -4.05 -3.40
C THR A 42 6.62 -3.39 -2.34
N LEU A 43 5.31 -3.32 -2.56
CA LEU A 43 4.36 -2.72 -1.63
C LEU A 43 4.16 -3.59 -0.38
N ASP A 44 4.09 -4.91 -0.51
CA ASP A 44 3.91 -5.80 0.64
C ASP A 44 5.11 -5.73 1.59
N GLY A 45 6.34 -5.71 1.05
CA GLY A 45 7.56 -5.54 1.86
C GLY A 45 7.74 -4.12 2.43
N MET A 46 7.16 -3.11 1.79
CA MET A 46 7.33 -1.71 2.16
C MET A 46 6.22 -1.16 3.05
N ILE A 47 4.98 -1.61 2.93
CA ILE A 47 3.81 -1.10 3.67
C ILE A 47 3.48 -2.02 4.85
N GLY A 48 3.86 -3.30 4.76
CA GLY A 48 3.42 -4.33 5.68
C GLY A 48 2.09 -4.92 5.30
N GLU A 49 1.80 -6.12 5.80
CA GLU A 49 0.47 -6.69 5.67
C GLU A 49 -0.56 -5.87 6.47
N TYR A 50 -1.83 -5.92 6.05
CA TYR A 50 -2.90 -5.19 6.71
C TYR A 50 -2.99 -5.57 8.21
N GLY A 51 -2.77 -4.58 9.09
CA GLY A 51 -2.81 -4.75 10.55
C GLY A 51 -1.49 -5.21 11.18
N GLU A 52 -0.40 -5.28 10.41
CA GLU A 52 0.92 -5.70 10.88
C GLU A 52 1.61 -4.67 11.78
N TYR A 53 1.42 -3.38 11.49
CA TYR A 53 2.06 -2.28 12.21
C TYR A 53 1.01 -1.34 12.81
N ASP A 54 1.29 -0.84 14.01
CA ASP A 54 0.38 0.01 14.79
C ASP A 54 0.79 1.49 14.74
N LEU A 55 2.09 1.75 14.52
CA LEU A 55 2.70 3.06 14.60
C LEU A 55 3.60 3.31 13.37
N ILE A 56 3.56 4.55 12.89
CA ILE A 56 4.45 5.04 11.83
C ILE A 56 5.28 6.18 12.43
N LEU A 57 6.60 6.04 12.44
CA LEU A 57 7.52 7.06 12.90
C LEU A 57 8.21 7.73 11.71
N HIS A 58 8.03 9.05 11.62
CA HIS A 58 8.70 9.90 10.63
C HIS A 58 9.95 10.49 11.26
N ILE A 59 11.11 10.10 10.74
CA ILE A 59 12.40 10.49 11.30
C ILE A 59 13.21 11.17 10.21
N ARG A 60 13.86 12.27 10.56
CA ARG A 60 14.80 12.93 9.65
C ARG A 60 15.90 11.95 9.22
N ASP A 61 16.20 11.88 7.92
CA ASP A 61 17.11 10.86 7.36
C ASP A 61 18.51 10.92 7.99
N GLU A 62 18.96 12.10 8.42
CA GLU A 62 20.25 12.27 9.10
C GLU A 62 20.31 11.57 10.47
N ALA A 63 19.16 11.34 11.10
CA ALA A 63 19.04 10.68 12.41
C ALA A 63 18.61 9.21 12.30
N LYS A 64 18.46 8.68 11.08
CA LYS A 64 17.92 7.34 10.81
C LYS A 64 18.62 6.23 11.59
N GLU A 65 19.95 6.17 11.56
CA GLU A 65 20.70 5.11 12.24
C GLU A 65 20.61 5.19 13.76
N ALA A 66 20.61 6.41 14.30
CA ALA A 66 20.47 6.62 15.73
C ALA A 66 19.07 6.21 16.21
N ALA A 67 18.05 6.56 15.42
CA ALA A 67 16.69 6.17 15.70
C ALA A 67 16.45 4.66 15.60
N LEU A 68 17.03 3.99 14.60
CA LEU A 68 16.91 2.53 14.47
C LEU A 68 17.40 1.82 15.75
N ARG A 69 18.61 2.16 16.21
CA ARG A 69 19.18 1.58 17.44
C ARG A 69 18.32 1.85 18.67
N GLU A 70 17.76 3.05 18.76
CA GLU A 70 16.93 3.44 19.90
C GLU A 70 15.56 2.74 19.87
N LEU A 71 14.96 2.60 18.69
CA LEU A 71 13.71 1.85 18.50
C LEU A 71 13.89 0.37 18.83
N GLU A 72 15.02 -0.22 18.43
CA GLU A 72 15.37 -1.60 18.80
C GLU A 72 15.51 -1.73 20.32
N ARG A 73 16.24 -0.80 20.95
CA ARG A 73 16.42 -0.76 22.41
C ARG A 73 15.08 -0.64 23.16
N ILE A 74 14.19 0.24 22.70
CA ILE A 74 12.86 0.44 23.31
C ILE A 74 12.00 -0.81 23.11
N GLY A 75 12.02 -1.38 21.91
CA GLY A 75 11.30 -2.61 21.59
C GLY A 75 11.72 -3.77 22.48
N GLU A 76 13.03 -4.01 22.62
CA GLU A 76 13.56 -5.10 23.45
C GLU A 76 13.24 -4.91 24.95
N GLN A 77 13.28 -3.67 25.46
CA GLN A 77 13.08 -3.41 26.88
C GLN A 77 11.60 -3.32 27.29
N SER A 78 10.76 -2.74 26.43
CA SER A 78 9.38 -2.37 26.78
C SER A 78 8.34 -3.24 26.10
N PHE A 79 8.65 -3.81 24.93
CA PHE A 79 7.69 -4.50 24.07
C PHE A 79 8.28 -5.81 23.49
N PRO A 80 8.54 -6.84 24.32
CA PRO A 80 9.08 -8.10 23.84
C PRO A 80 8.17 -8.73 22.78
N GLY A 81 8.73 -9.00 21.60
CA GLY A 81 7.97 -9.45 20.42
C GLY A 81 7.51 -8.34 19.48
N TYR A 82 8.05 -7.12 19.61
CA TYR A 82 7.80 -6.01 18.68
C TYR A 82 8.20 -6.36 17.24
N LYS A 83 7.50 -5.75 16.29
CA LYS A 83 7.90 -5.75 14.89
C LYS A 83 8.45 -4.38 14.53
N LEU A 84 9.62 -4.33 13.93
CA LEU A 84 10.22 -3.09 13.42
C LEU A 84 10.61 -3.30 11.97
N ASN A 85 10.12 -2.43 11.09
CA ASN A 85 10.49 -2.44 9.68
C ASN A 85 10.77 -1.00 9.22
N GLN A 86 11.82 -0.83 8.44
CA GLN A 86 12.16 0.44 7.83
C GLN A 86 11.64 0.46 6.40
N THR A 87 10.79 1.44 6.09
CA THR A 87 10.21 1.61 4.74
C THR A 87 10.95 2.67 3.92
N LEU A 88 10.31 3.18 2.86
CA LEU A 88 10.81 4.23 1.97
C LEU A 88 11.19 5.49 2.73
N THR A 89 12.39 6.01 2.43
CA THR A 89 12.74 7.40 2.75
C THR A 89 12.08 8.31 1.72
N ILE A 90 11.20 9.21 2.16
CA ILE A 90 10.50 10.17 1.29
C ILE A 90 10.89 11.58 1.72
N ALA A 91 11.33 12.42 0.77
CA ALA A 91 11.63 13.83 1.00
C ALA A 91 12.60 14.09 2.20
N GLY A 92 13.62 13.24 2.37
CA GLY A 92 14.58 13.37 3.48
C GLY A 92 14.04 12.92 4.84
N GLN A 93 12.92 12.20 4.87
CA GLN A 93 12.40 11.55 6.07
C GLN A 93 12.42 10.03 5.89
N ALA A 94 13.18 9.37 6.74
CA ALA A 94 13.15 7.93 6.93
C ALA A 94 11.89 7.54 7.71
N ASN A 95 11.14 6.58 7.17
CA ASN A 95 9.91 6.09 7.76
C ASN A 95 10.16 4.72 8.41
N PHE A 96 9.71 4.57 9.64
CA PHE A 96 9.78 3.31 10.37
C PHE A 96 8.37 2.89 10.78
N PHE A 97 8.08 1.60 10.62
CA PHE A 97 6.88 1.00 11.12
C PHE A 97 7.18 0.18 12.36
N PHE A 98 6.35 0.39 13.37
CA PHE A 98 6.47 -0.27 14.66
C PHE A 98 5.15 -0.99 14.98
N GLY A 99 5.22 -2.30 15.08
CA GLY A 99 4.11 -3.18 15.45
C GLY A 99 4.24 -3.57 16.91
N LEU A 100 3.18 -3.35 17.67
CA LEU A 100 3.09 -3.75 19.06
C LEU A 100 2.63 -5.21 19.16
N PRO A 101 3.14 -5.99 20.12
CA PRO A 101 2.57 -7.31 20.42
C PRO A 101 1.10 -7.15 20.83
N GLU A 102 0.26 -8.17 20.58
CA GLU A 102 -1.18 -8.10 20.90
C GLU A 102 -1.46 -7.70 22.36
N THR A 103 -0.64 -8.16 23.30
CA THR A 103 -0.74 -7.83 24.73
C THR A 103 -0.59 -6.33 25.03
N TYR A 104 0.13 -5.60 24.18
CA TYR A 104 0.41 -4.16 24.32
C TYR A 104 -0.38 -3.30 23.35
N ARG A 105 -1.19 -3.91 22.45
CA ARG A 105 -2.12 -3.21 21.55
C ARG A 105 -3.39 -2.77 22.31
N THR A 106 -3.19 -2.02 23.38
CA THR A 106 -4.26 -1.50 24.24
C THR A 106 -4.37 0.01 24.09
N ARG A 107 -5.56 0.54 24.37
CA ARG A 107 -5.82 1.98 24.31
C ARG A 107 -4.88 2.77 25.22
N GLU A 108 -4.66 2.28 26.44
CA GLU A 108 -3.81 2.95 27.43
C GLU A 108 -2.36 3.09 26.94
N VAL A 109 -1.81 2.06 26.31
CA VAL A 109 -0.45 2.09 25.76
C VAL A 109 -0.37 3.06 24.59
N LEU A 110 -1.31 3.03 23.66
CA LEU A 110 -1.30 3.94 22.50
C LEU A 110 -1.48 5.42 22.91
N GLU A 111 -2.33 5.69 23.91
CA GLU A 111 -2.50 7.04 24.46
C GLU A 111 -1.23 7.53 25.16
N SER A 112 -0.47 6.64 25.80
CA SER A 112 0.80 7.00 26.46
C SER A 112 1.92 7.40 25.49
N ILE A 113 1.85 6.99 24.22
CA ILE A 113 2.87 7.27 23.20
C ILE A 113 2.66 8.65 22.57
N THR A 114 1.43 9.17 22.58
CA THR A 114 1.08 10.46 21.94
C THR A 114 1.27 11.66 22.87
N SER A 115 1.34 11.42 24.19
CA SER A 115 1.47 12.47 25.22
C SER A 115 2.93 12.78 25.57
#